data_AF-A0A168FG50-F1
#
_entry.id   AF-A0A168FG50-F1
#
_cell.length_a   1.000
_cell.length_b   1.000
_cell.length_c   1.000
_cell.angle_alpha   90.00
_cell.angle_beta   90.00
_cell.angle_gamma   90.00
#
_symmetry.space_group_name_H-M   'P 1'
#
loop_
_entity.id
_entity.type
_entity.pdbx_description
1 polymer ?
#
loop_
_entity_poly.entity_id
_entity_poly.type
_entity_poly.pdbx_seq_one_letter_code
_entity_poly.pdbx_strand_id
1 'polypeptide(L)'
;MSTILSVVRADAKHLVELLNAGSLTSQDIIRACLDQIEKHDKQLHALISVPSRTHLLEVAQKLDADRAAGRCKSSLHGVPIIIKLLDAGMIILSKANLSELSNFKGKDLPSGWSAVGGQTQSPYVRGGTQEGDSKDGHSMPSGSSSGSAAAVAAGYAPLSIGTETNGSLVWPASRCLLYSIKPTVGLIPQEGIAPVSHTCDSAGPMAKTPEDLALLLDVLLDVPYIKSFTHHLRAPWSDFSIGALDYKKWWHDAAFLRPVEEATTHMYAQFQAAYDTIEKQVKKFVKDLPLVSPDDFTLNGRDSLLTVLLAEFPKDFDAYLQNLESTHLKNFDSLREFPEETIKKDGWPASASA
;
A
#
# COMPACT_ATOMS: atom_id res chain seq x y z
N MET A 1 -7.63 -10.27 33.74
CA MET A 1 -7.58 -8.84 33.33
C MET A 1 -7.45 -8.84 31.82
N SER A 2 -8.44 -8.35 31.08
CA SER A 2 -8.34 -8.24 29.61
C SER A 2 -7.31 -7.15 29.30
N THR A 3 -6.16 -7.53 28.76
CA THR A 3 -5.16 -6.59 28.26
C THR A 3 -5.79 -5.84 27.09
N ILE A 4 -5.99 -4.53 27.21
CA ILE A 4 -6.52 -3.71 26.11
C ILE A 4 -5.50 -3.77 24.96
N LEU A 5 -5.84 -4.48 23.88
CA LEU A 5 -5.02 -4.57 22.67
C LEU A 5 -4.91 -3.19 22.01
N SER A 6 -3.71 -2.65 21.90
CA SER A 6 -3.45 -1.42 21.13
C SER A 6 -3.18 -1.76 19.67
N VAL A 7 -4.24 -1.83 18.85
CA VAL A 7 -4.12 -2.14 17.40
C VAL A 7 -3.28 -1.13 16.60
N VAL A 8 -3.13 0.10 17.10
CA VAL A 8 -2.24 1.11 16.52
C VAL A 8 -0.76 0.72 16.66
N ARG A 9 -0.38 0.05 17.76
CA ARG A 9 1.01 -0.34 18.01
C ARG A 9 1.29 -1.80 17.71
N ALA A 10 0.26 -2.64 17.68
CA ALA A 10 0.41 -4.06 17.38
C ALA A 10 0.95 -4.27 15.95
N ASP A 11 1.86 -5.21 15.85
CA ASP A 11 2.39 -5.80 14.62
C ASP A 11 1.86 -7.25 14.48
N ALA A 12 1.90 -7.82 13.27
CA ALA A 12 1.30 -9.11 12.98
C ALA A 12 1.98 -10.24 13.75
N LYS A 13 3.32 -10.22 13.84
CA LYS A 13 4.07 -11.21 14.62
C LYS A 13 3.63 -11.25 16.08
N HIS A 14 3.54 -10.11 16.75
CA HIS A 14 3.12 -10.06 18.15
C HIS A 14 1.68 -10.58 18.32
N LEU A 15 0.78 -10.26 17.37
CA LEU A 15 -0.57 -10.83 17.37
C LEU A 15 -0.57 -12.36 17.24
N VAL A 16 0.29 -12.90 16.37
CA VAL A 16 0.47 -14.36 16.22
C VAL A 16 0.99 -15.01 17.51
N GLU A 17 1.94 -14.38 18.20
CA GLU A 17 2.45 -14.85 19.50
C GLU A 17 1.33 -14.94 20.54
N LEU A 18 0.47 -13.91 20.62
CA LEU A 18 -0.67 -13.87 21.53
C LEU A 18 -1.76 -14.91 21.18
N LEU A 19 -2.01 -15.12 19.88
CA LEU A 19 -2.91 -16.17 19.39
C LEU A 19 -2.38 -17.57 19.74
N ASN A 20 -1.08 -17.81 19.54
CA ASN A 20 -0.45 -19.09 19.87
C ASN A 20 -0.44 -19.37 21.37
N ALA A 21 -0.28 -18.33 22.19
CA ALA A 21 -0.35 -18.42 23.64
C ALA A 21 -1.79 -18.56 24.19
N GLY A 22 -2.81 -18.47 23.33
CA GLY A 22 -4.23 -18.46 23.74
C GLY A 22 -4.62 -17.24 24.57
N SER A 23 -3.79 -16.19 24.57
CA SER A 23 -4.03 -14.94 25.32
C SER A 23 -4.96 -13.98 24.59
N LEU A 24 -5.11 -14.16 23.27
CA LEU A 24 -6.10 -13.51 22.41
C LEU A 24 -6.71 -14.54 21.45
N THR A 25 -7.92 -14.23 20.98
CA THR A 25 -8.54 -14.93 19.85
C THR A 25 -8.57 -14.03 18.61
N SER A 26 -8.75 -14.61 17.42
CA SER A 26 -8.92 -13.84 16.18
C SER A 26 -10.16 -12.96 16.27
N GLN A 27 -11.22 -13.40 16.96
CA GLN A 27 -12.39 -12.55 17.23
C GLN A 27 -12.05 -11.31 18.05
N ASP A 28 -11.17 -11.41 19.06
CA ASP A 28 -10.78 -10.27 19.88
C ASP A 28 -10.02 -9.23 19.06
N ILE A 29 -9.14 -9.68 18.15
CA ILE A 29 -8.42 -8.81 17.22
C ILE A 29 -9.40 -8.12 16.27
N ILE A 30 -10.34 -8.87 15.66
CA ILE A 30 -11.35 -8.31 14.76
C ILE A 30 -12.23 -7.26 15.47
N ARG A 31 -12.66 -7.53 16.71
CA ARG A 31 -13.41 -6.54 17.50
C ARG A 31 -12.61 -5.25 17.67
N ALA A 32 -11.35 -5.36 18.11
CA ALA A 32 -10.49 -4.20 18.33
C ALA A 32 -10.24 -3.40 17.03
N CYS A 33 -10.02 -4.09 15.91
CA CYS A 33 -9.87 -3.46 14.59
C CYS A 33 -11.14 -2.72 14.15
N LEU A 34 -12.32 -3.36 14.27
CA LEU A 34 -13.59 -2.74 13.90
C LEU A 34 -13.94 -1.55 14.79
N ASP A 35 -13.67 -1.62 16.09
CA ASP A 35 -13.90 -0.50 17.01
C ASP A 35 -13.01 0.70 16.67
N GLN A 36 -11.76 0.44 16.23
CA GLN A 36 -10.85 1.47 15.75
C GLN A 36 -11.31 2.10 14.42
N ILE A 37 -11.82 1.28 13.49
CA ILE A 37 -12.40 1.74 12.21
C ILE A 37 -13.61 2.63 12.47
N GLU A 38 -14.58 2.16 13.25
CA GLU A 38 -15.82 2.89 13.55
C GLU A 38 -15.54 4.26 14.17
N LYS A 39 -14.49 4.35 14.98
CA LYS A 39 -14.08 5.57 15.66
C LYS A 39 -13.40 6.59 14.75
N HIS A 40 -12.61 6.15 13.76
CA HIS A 40 -11.66 7.02 13.07
C HIS A 40 -11.85 7.13 11.54
N ASP A 41 -12.43 6.13 10.86
CA ASP A 41 -12.37 6.08 9.39
C ASP A 41 -13.24 7.14 8.72
N LYS A 42 -14.25 7.68 9.43
CA LYS A 42 -15.01 8.86 8.99
C LYS A 42 -14.15 10.11 8.77
N GLN A 43 -12.94 10.15 9.36
CA GLN A 43 -11.99 11.24 9.17
C GLN A 43 -10.89 10.86 8.17
N LEU A 44 -10.49 9.58 8.16
CA LEU A 44 -9.37 9.12 7.33
C LEU A 44 -9.77 8.69 5.92
N HIS A 45 -11.02 8.28 5.70
CA HIS A 45 -11.50 7.76 4.42
C HIS A 45 -10.53 6.72 3.82
N ALA A 46 -9.99 5.85 4.67
CA ALA A 46 -8.98 4.87 4.28
C ALA A 46 -9.63 3.62 3.69
N LEU A 47 -10.91 3.35 4.01
CA LEU A 47 -11.64 2.17 3.56
C LEU A 47 -12.76 2.54 2.59
N ILE A 48 -12.95 1.73 1.54
CA ILE A 48 -14.02 1.89 0.55
C ILE A 48 -15.17 0.89 0.77
N SER A 49 -14.89 -0.25 1.41
CA SER A 49 -15.89 -1.28 1.70
C SER A 49 -15.45 -2.14 2.88
N VAL A 50 -16.32 -2.28 3.88
CA VAL A 50 -16.10 -3.13 5.06
C VAL A 50 -17.23 -4.18 5.10
N PRO A 51 -16.91 -5.50 5.15
CA PRO A 51 -17.92 -6.54 5.34
C PRO A 51 -18.67 -6.38 6.66
N SER A 52 -19.81 -7.07 6.81
CA SER A 52 -20.57 -6.99 8.06
C SER A 52 -19.76 -7.51 9.25
N ARG A 53 -19.89 -6.84 10.40
CA ARG A 53 -19.25 -7.26 11.65
C ARG A 53 -19.56 -8.73 11.98
N THR A 54 -20.80 -9.16 11.79
CA THR A 54 -21.22 -10.55 11.98
C THR A 54 -20.41 -11.52 11.12
N HIS A 55 -20.30 -11.25 9.83
CA HIS A 55 -19.56 -12.11 8.90
C HIS A 55 -18.08 -12.23 9.29
N LEU A 56 -17.43 -11.12 9.64
CA LEU A 56 -16.03 -11.12 10.05
C LEU A 56 -15.81 -11.92 11.34
N LEU A 57 -16.74 -11.82 12.30
CA LEU A 57 -16.66 -12.57 13.54
C LEU A 57 -16.89 -14.08 13.33
N GLU A 58 -17.78 -14.47 12.41
CA GLU A 58 -17.99 -15.88 12.03
C GLU A 58 -16.75 -16.49 11.38
N VAL A 59 -16.11 -15.76 10.46
CA VAL A 59 -14.85 -16.18 9.84
C VAL A 59 -13.76 -16.33 10.91
N ALA A 60 -13.62 -15.34 11.80
CA ALA A 60 -12.65 -15.37 12.90
C ALA A 60 -12.89 -16.58 13.82
N GLN A 61 -14.14 -16.84 14.20
CA GLN A 61 -14.51 -18.00 15.03
C GLN A 61 -14.09 -19.32 14.40
N LYS A 62 -14.31 -19.49 13.10
CA LYS A 62 -13.91 -20.69 12.38
C LYS A 62 -12.39 -20.87 12.39
N LEU A 63 -11.64 -19.80 12.16
CA LEU A 63 -10.18 -19.84 12.17
C LEU A 63 -9.61 -20.11 13.56
N ASP A 64 -10.24 -19.59 14.62
CA ASP A 64 -9.91 -19.91 16.01
C ASP A 64 -10.15 -21.40 16.32
N ALA A 65 -11.25 -21.98 15.82
CA ALA A 65 -11.54 -23.41 15.97
C ALA A 65 -10.54 -24.29 15.20
N ASP A 66 -10.13 -23.87 14.00
CA ASP A 66 -9.08 -24.56 13.24
C ASP A 66 -7.73 -24.51 13.95
N ARG A 67 -7.38 -23.35 14.53
CA ARG A 67 -6.17 -23.18 15.34
C ARG A 67 -6.16 -24.10 16.56
N ALA A 68 -7.26 -24.15 17.32
CA ALA A 68 -7.39 -25.02 18.49
C ALA A 68 -7.25 -26.52 18.14
N ALA A 69 -7.59 -26.89 16.90
CA ALA A 69 -7.48 -28.25 16.40
C ALA A 69 -6.16 -28.54 15.64
N GLY A 70 -5.18 -27.62 15.66
CA GLY A 70 -3.88 -27.79 15.01
C GLY A 70 -3.91 -27.71 13.48
N ARG A 71 -4.94 -27.09 12.89
CA ARG A 71 -5.14 -26.96 11.43
C ARG A 71 -4.79 -25.57 10.89
N CYS A 72 -3.77 -24.92 11.45
CA CYS A 72 -3.31 -23.62 10.96
C CYS A 72 -2.77 -23.73 9.53
N LYS A 73 -3.16 -22.81 8.65
CA LYS A 73 -2.78 -22.82 7.23
C LYS A 73 -1.46 -22.10 6.94
N SER A 74 -1.09 -21.14 7.77
CA SER A 74 0.16 -20.37 7.66
C SER A 74 0.59 -19.82 9.02
N SER A 75 1.75 -19.16 9.06
CA SER A 75 2.21 -18.37 10.21
C SER A 75 1.27 -17.21 10.55
N LEU A 76 0.49 -16.71 9.58
CA LEU A 76 -0.44 -15.58 9.74
C LEU A 76 -1.91 -16.01 9.91
N HIS A 77 -2.17 -17.29 10.20
CA HIS A 77 -3.54 -17.82 10.36
C HIS A 77 -4.35 -17.03 11.41
N GLY A 78 -5.53 -16.52 11.06
CA GLY A 78 -6.39 -15.72 11.95
C GLY A 78 -6.02 -14.24 12.06
N VAL A 79 -4.92 -13.78 11.45
CA VAL A 79 -4.54 -12.36 11.42
C VAL A 79 -5.39 -11.61 10.37
N PRO A 80 -5.99 -10.46 10.72
CA PRO A 80 -6.69 -9.64 9.74
C PRO A 80 -5.75 -8.91 8.78
N ILE A 81 -6.19 -8.73 7.54
CA ILE A 81 -5.50 -8.02 6.47
C ILE A 81 -6.50 -7.24 5.62
N ILE A 82 -6.05 -6.14 5.02
CA ILE A 82 -6.78 -5.44 3.97
C ILE A 82 -6.42 -6.08 2.62
N ILE A 83 -7.41 -6.65 1.93
CA ILE A 83 -7.33 -7.38 0.63
C ILE A 83 -6.87 -8.87 0.74
N LYS A 84 -7.26 -9.67 -0.28
CA LYS A 84 -7.51 -11.13 -0.33
C LYS A 84 -6.30 -12.06 -0.08
N LEU A 85 -6.36 -12.92 0.96
CA LEU A 85 -5.45 -14.07 1.21
C LEU A 85 -6.12 -15.22 2.01
N LEU A 86 -7.29 -15.71 1.57
CA LEU A 86 -8.10 -16.69 2.31
C LEU A 86 -7.41 -18.06 2.49
N ASP A 87 -6.59 -18.47 1.51
CA ASP A 87 -5.93 -19.77 1.53
C ASP A 87 -4.79 -19.82 2.55
N ALA A 88 -4.19 -18.68 2.88
CA ALA A 88 -3.23 -18.55 3.97
C ALA A 88 -3.90 -18.53 5.36
N GLY A 89 -5.24 -18.59 5.43
CA GLY A 89 -6.00 -18.50 6.68
C GLY A 89 -6.06 -17.09 7.27
N MET A 90 -5.80 -16.05 6.48
CA MET A 90 -5.93 -14.66 6.90
C MET A 90 -7.39 -14.17 6.78
N ILE A 91 -7.76 -13.17 7.58
CA ILE A 91 -9.12 -12.58 7.55
C ILE A 91 -9.11 -11.31 6.71
N ILE A 92 -9.90 -11.26 5.64
CA ILE A 92 -10.07 -10.02 4.86
C ILE A 92 -10.96 -9.08 5.67
N LEU A 93 -10.38 -8.03 6.23
CA LEU A 93 -11.10 -7.07 7.06
C LEU A 93 -11.89 -6.05 6.22
N SER A 94 -11.32 -5.57 5.12
CA SER A 94 -11.96 -4.57 4.25
C SER A 94 -11.25 -4.45 2.89
N LYS A 95 -11.78 -3.58 2.03
CA LYS A 95 -11.07 -2.99 0.89
C LYS A 95 -10.68 -1.56 1.23
N ALA A 96 -9.42 -1.21 0.94
CA ALA A 96 -8.91 0.15 1.08
C ALA A 96 -9.41 1.07 -0.05
N ASN A 97 -9.52 2.36 0.25
CA ASN A 97 -9.63 3.42 -0.76
C ASN A 97 -8.28 3.60 -1.49
N LEU A 98 -8.30 4.25 -2.65
CA LEU A 98 -7.15 4.44 -3.52
C LEU A 98 -7.28 5.73 -4.34
N SER A 99 -6.17 6.19 -4.93
CA SER A 99 -6.27 7.14 -6.05
C SER A 99 -7.02 6.47 -7.21
N GLU A 100 -8.08 7.10 -7.71
CA GLU A 100 -8.95 6.53 -8.74
C GLU A 100 -8.19 6.00 -9.97
N LEU A 101 -8.56 4.79 -10.42
CA LEU A 101 -7.87 4.05 -11.49
C LEU A 101 -6.36 4.00 -11.30
N SER A 102 -5.90 3.71 -10.08
CA SER A 102 -4.47 3.64 -9.74
C SER A 102 -3.71 4.93 -10.08
N ASN A 103 -4.37 6.09 -9.92
CA ASN A 103 -3.84 7.41 -10.28
C ASN A 103 -3.65 7.63 -11.80
N PHE A 104 -4.29 6.80 -12.63
CA PHE A 104 -4.17 6.81 -14.09
C PHE A 104 -5.44 7.33 -14.80
N LYS A 105 -6.39 7.90 -14.05
CA LYS A 105 -7.62 8.50 -14.62
C LYS A 105 -7.34 9.80 -15.38
N GLY A 106 -6.45 10.65 -14.90
CA GLY A 106 -6.27 11.99 -15.46
C GLY A 106 -5.16 12.79 -14.80
N LYS A 107 -4.92 13.99 -15.36
CA LYS A 107 -3.95 14.93 -14.80
C LYS A 107 -4.53 15.63 -13.58
N ASP A 108 -3.67 15.96 -12.62
CA ASP A 108 -3.98 16.82 -11.47
C ASP A 108 -5.05 16.30 -10.49
N LEU A 109 -5.38 15.00 -10.54
CA LEU A 109 -6.15 14.35 -9.48
C LEU A 109 -5.31 14.23 -8.20
N PRO A 110 -5.84 14.62 -7.03
CA PRO A 110 -5.15 14.49 -5.75
C PRO A 110 -4.87 13.04 -5.42
N SER A 111 -3.69 12.78 -4.85
CA SER A 111 -3.35 11.44 -4.40
C SER A 111 -4.26 11.01 -3.25
N GLY A 112 -4.84 9.80 -3.33
CA GLY A 112 -5.78 9.26 -2.35
C GLY A 112 -7.25 9.63 -2.57
N TRP A 113 -7.59 10.34 -3.64
CA TRP A 113 -8.98 10.62 -3.98
C TRP A 113 -9.59 9.54 -4.89
N SER A 114 -10.82 9.12 -4.59
CA SER A 114 -11.70 8.44 -5.53
C SER A 114 -13.15 8.94 -5.43
N ALA A 115 -13.92 8.80 -6.50
CA ALA A 115 -15.34 9.20 -6.51
C ALA A 115 -16.18 8.42 -5.49
N VAL A 116 -15.79 7.18 -5.19
CA VAL A 116 -16.52 6.28 -4.29
C VAL A 116 -16.09 6.44 -2.84
N GLY A 117 -14.77 6.50 -2.58
CA GLY A 117 -14.22 6.55 -1.23
C GLY A 117 -13.97 7.96 -0.69
N GLY A 118 -14.02 8.98 -1.56
CA GLY A 118 -13.62 10.35 -1.22
C GLY A 118 -12.11 10.49 -1.10
N GLN A 119 -11.67 11.55 -0.42
CA GLN A 119 -10.25 11.85 -0.19
C GLN A 119 -9.73 11.12 1.06
N THR A 120 -8.90 10.10 0.87
CA THR A 120 -8.09 9.53 1.96
C THR A 120 -7.23 10.61 2.60
N GLN A 121 -7.15 10.64 3.93
CA GLN A 121 -6.31 11.55 4.69
C GLN A 121 -5.09 10.82 5.26
N SER A 122 -3.95 11.50 5.31
CA SER A 122 -2.78 10.98 6.02
C SER A 122 -3.04 10.97 7.54
N PRO A 123 -2.79 9.85 8.25
CA PRO A 123 -2.90 9.79 9.71
C PRO A 123 -1.94 10.72 10.46
N TYR A 124 -0.93 11.28 9.76
CA TYR A 124 0.14 12.11 10.34
C TYR A 124 -0.02 13.60 10.03
N VAL A 125 -0.98 13.98 9.19
CA VAL A 125 -1.22 15.38 8.80
C VAL A 125 -2.43 15.92 9.56
N ARG A 126 -2.19 16.86 10.47
CA ARG A 126 -3.28 17.55 11.18
C ARG A 126 -4.06 18.46 10.23
N GLY A 127 -5.38 18.42 10.33
CA GLY A 127 -6.26 19.19 9.47
C GLY A 127 -6.49 18.56 8.09
N GLY A 128 -5.81 17.45 7.79
CA GLY A 128 -5.92 16.74 6.52
C GLY A 128 -5.25 17.47 5.35
N THR A 129 -5.69 17.07 4.17
CA THR A 129 -5.33 17.59 2.86
C THR A 129 -5.59 19.10 2.80
N GLN A 130 -4.57 19.86 2.39
CA GLN A 130 -4.65 21.33 2.28
C GLN A 130 -5.01 21.76 0.86
N GLU A 131 -5.91 22.74 0.75
CA GLU A 131 -6.29 23.33 -0.53
C GLU A 131 -5.08 24.03 -1.18
N GLY A 132 -4.89 23.82 -2.48
CA GLY A 132 -3.80 24.44 -3.25
C GLY A 132 -2.43 23.76 -3.08
N ASP A 133 -2.34 22.66 -2.33
CA ASP A 133 -1.15 21.81 -2.29
C ASP A 133 -0.94 21.10 -3.66
N SER A 134 0.25 20.58 -3.89
CA SER A 134 0.54 19.81 -5.12
C SER A 134 -0.10 18.42 -5.08
N LYS A 135 -0.18 17.75 -6.25
CA LYS A 135 -0.81 16.42 -6.43
C LYS A 135 -0.36 15.38 -5.40
N ASP A 136 0.92 15.41 -5.01
CA ASP A 136 1.47 14.59 -3.93
C ASP A 136 2.22 15.43 -2.88
N GLY A 137 1.69 16.60 -2.58
CA GLY A 137 2.25 17.56 -1.63
C GLY A 137 2.33 17.04 -0.20
N HIS A 138 2.88 17.86 0.71
CA HIS A 138 3.17 17.44 2.08
C HIS A 138 1.93 17.10 2.90
N SER A 139 0.74 17.58 2.50
CA SER A 139 -0.52 17.24 3.16
C SER A 139 -1.21 15.98 2.59
N MET A 140 -0.73 15.45 1.45
CA MET A 140 -1.31 14.29 0.77
C MET A 140 -0.89 12.96 1.43
N PRO A 141 -1.74 11.92 1.37
CA PRO A 141 -1.36 10.56 1.77
C PRO A 141 -0.45 9.83 0.76
N SER A 142 -0.12 10.48 -0.36
CA SER A 142 0.40 9.83 -1.59
C SER A 142 -0.51 8.72 -2.11
N GLY A 143 -0.06 7.91 -3.05
CA GLY A 143 -0.89 6.92 -3.72
C GLY A 143 -0.19 6.18 -4.85
N SER A 144 -0.88 5.28 -5.54
CA SER A 144 -2.34 5.05 -5.46
C SER A 144 -2.83 4.21 -4.28
N SER A 145 -1.98 3.41 -3.62
CA SER A 145 -2.38 2.55 -2.48
C SER A 145 -2.55 3.31 -1.16
N SER A 146 -3.16 4.50 -1.21
CA SER A 146 -3.27 5.46 -0.11
C SER A 146 -4.02 4.91 1.09
N GLY A 147 -5.20 4.32 0.85
CA GLY A 147 -6.02 3.73 1.91
C GLY A 147 -5.34 2.53 2.57
N SER A 148 -4.62 1.71 1.81
CA SER A 148 -3.89 0.54 2.33
C SER A 148 -2.82 0.96 3.33
N ALA A 149 -2.07 2.03 3.02
CA ALA A 149 -1.05 2.57 3.92
C ALA A 149 -1.68 3.26 5.14
N ALA A 150 -2.66 4.13 4.90
CA ALA A 150 -3.35 4.86 5.98
C ALA A 150 -4.05 3.92 6.97
N ALA A 151 -4.69 2.85 6.49
CA ALA A 151 -5.34 1.84 7.32
C ALA A 151 -4.38 1.13 8.27
N VAL A 152 -3.19 0.73 7.78
CA VAL A 152 -2.19 0.05 8.63
C VAL A 152 -1.62 1.01 9.66
N ALA A 153 -1.26 2.23 9.26
CA ALA A 153 -0.75 3.25 10.17
C ALA A 153 -1.77 3.65 11.26
N ALA A 154 -3.05 3.71 10.91
CA ALA A 154 -4.14 4.00 11.85
C ALA A 154 -4.55 2.81 12.74
N GLY A 155 -3.96 1.63 12.53
CA GLY A 155 -4.26 0.42 13.30
C GLY A 155 -5.57 -0.27 12.92
N TYR A 156 -6.07 -0.08 11.70
CA TYR A 156 -7.26 -0.79 11.22
C TYR A 156 -6.95 -2.26 10.95
N ALA A 157 -5.75 -2.55 10.46
CA ALA A 157 -5.20 -3.90 10.35
C ALA A 157 -3.69 -3.85 10.58
N PRO A 158 -3.05 -4.96 11.00
CA PRO A 158 -1.59 -5.03 11.12
C PRO A 158 -0.88 -5.05 9.75
N LEU A 159 -1.58 -5.45 8.70
CA LEU A 159 -1.04 -5.69 7.36
C LEU A 159 -2.02 -5.19 6.28
N SER A 160 -1.47 -4.80 5.13
CA SER A 160 -2.25 -4.55 3.92
C SER A 160 -1.48 -4.92 2.67
N ILE A 161 -2.22 -5.07 1.58
CA ILE A 161 -1.69 -5.21 0.22
C ILE A 161 -2.04 -3.93 -0.55
N GLY A 162 -1.11 -3.50 -1.41
CA GLY A 162 -1.37 -2.50 -2.43
C GLY A 162 -0.87 -2.98 -3.79
N THR A 163 -0.88 -2.08 -4.78
CA THR A 163 -0.34 -2.31 -6.11
C THR A 163 0.55 -1.16 -6.53
N GLU A 164 1.57 -1.47 -7.33
CA GLU A 164 2.47 -0.48 -7.88
C GLU A 164 2.75 -0.70 -9.36
N THR A 165 2.40 0.33 -10.15
CA THR A 165 2.90 0.55 -11.51
C THR A 165 4.19 1.36 -11.45
N ASN A 166 4.14 2.51 -10.75
CA ASN A 166 5.29 3.37 -10.47
C ASN A 166 5.04 4.10 -9.15
N GLY A 167 5.75 3.71 -8.08
CA GLY A 167 5.70 4.33 -6.76
C GLY A 167 4.46 4.07 -5.88
N SER A 168 3.40 3.48 -6.42
CA SER A 168 2.10 3.33 -5.74
C SER A 168 2.04 2.38 -4.54
N LEU A 169 3.14 1.71 -4.18
CA LEU A 169 3.36 1.02 -2.91
C LEU A 169 4.29 1.84 -2.01
N VAL A 170 5.50 2.12 -2.48
CA VAL A 170 6.58 2.65 -1.62
C VAL A 170 6.32 4.09 -1.17
N TRP A 171 5.67 4.91 -1.99
CA TRP A 171 5.36 6.30 -1.65
C TRP A 171 4.29 6.42 -0.56
N PRO A 172 3.08 5.86 -0.72
CA PRO A 172 2.08 5.91 0.36
C PRO A 172 2.57 5.21 1.64
N ALA A 173 3.36 4.13 1.53
CA ALA A 173 3.99 3.51 2.70
C ALA A 173 4.94 4.48 3.43
N SER A 174 5.82 5.18 2.71
CA SER A 174 6.74 6.16 3.30
C SER A 174 6.01 7.34 3.97
N ARG A 175 4.91 7.82 3.39
CA ARG A 175 4.04 8.85 4.00
C ARG A 175 3.36 8.38 5.28
N CYS A 176 3.21 7.07 5.44
CA CYS A 176 2.52 6.44 6.56
C CYS A 176 3.47 5.77 7.56
N LEU A 177 4.79 6.01 7.48
CA LEU A 177 5.80 5.40 8.35
C LEU A 177 5.77 3.85 8.31
N LEU A 178 5.54 3.29 7.12
CA LEU A 178 5.48 1.84 6.90
C LEU A 178 6.66 1.38 6.04
N TYR A 179 6.95 0.09 6.16
CA TYR A 179 7.81 -0.63 5.23
C TYR A 179 6.96 -1.18 4.08
N SER A 180 7.50 -1.11 2.87
CA SER A 180 6.93 -1.73 1.69
C SER A 180 8.02 -2.09 0.70
N ILE A 181 7.72 -3.04 -0.19
CA ILE A 181 8.56 -3.40 -1.32
C ILE A 181 7.65 -3.66 -2.51
N LYS A 182 8.04 -3.19 -3.70
CA LYS A 182 7.47 -3.65 -4.96
C LYS A 182 8.22 -4.90 -5.40
N PRO A 183 7.59 -6.09 -5.42
CA PRO A 183 8.20 -7.29 -5.93
C PRO A 183 8.59 -7.15 -7.41
N THR A 184 9.46 -8.07 -7.86
CA THR A 184 9.77 -8.16 -9.28
C THR A 184 8.50 -8.50 -10.05
N VAL A 185 8.25 -7.78 -11.15
CA VAL A 185 7.08 -7.97 -12.00
C VAL A 185 7.00 -9.44 -12.45
N GLY A 186 5.82 -10.03 -12.36
CA GLY A 186 5.57 -11.43 -12.69
C GLY A 186 5.82 -12.44 -11.56
N LEU A 187 6.38 -12.03 -10.41
CA LEU A 187 6.50 -12.95 -9.26
C LEU A 187 5.16 -13.17 -8.54
N ILE A 188 4.32 -12.14 -8.45
CA ILE A 188 2.97 -12.25 -7.90
C ILE A 188 1.97 -12.27 -9.06
N PRO A 189 1.12 -13.30 -9.17
CA PRO A 189 0.06 -13.35 -10.16
C PRO A 189 -0.85 -12.09 -10.08
N GLN A 190 -1.17 -11.48 -11.22
CA GLN A 190 -1.95 -10.24 -11.29
C GLN A 190 -3.44 -10.49 -11.63
N GLU A 191 -3.85 -11.75 -11.79
CA GLU A 191 -5.22 -12.11 -12.13
C GLU A 191 -6.22 -11.61 -11.08
N GLY A 192 -7.27 -10.93 -11.55
CA GLY A 192 -8.30 -10.34 -10.69
C GLY A 192 -7.93 -8.98 -10.07
N ILE A 193 -6.76 -8.42 -10.40
CA ILE A 193 -6.38 -7.03 -10.07
C ILE A 193 -6.68 -6.16 -11.29
N ALA A 194 -7.34 -5.01 -11.08
CA ALA A 194 -7.57 -4.05 -12.16
C ALA A 194 -6.21 -3.45 -12.60
N PRO A 195 -5.81 -3.59 -13.87
CA PRO A 195 -4.46 -3.25 -14.31
C PRO A 195 -4.32 -1.77 -14.67
N VAL A 196 -3.08 -1.29 -14.69
CA VAL A 196 -2.62 -0.13 -15.48
C VAL A 196 -1.75 -0.62 -16.64
N SER A 197 -0.80 -1.51 -16.37
CA SER A 197 0.19 -1.98 -17.33
C SER A 197 0.80 -3.31 -16.89
N HIS A 198 0.63 -4.35 -17.69
CA HIS A 198 1.27 -5.64 -17.45
C HIS A 198 2.81 -5.58 -17.43
N THR A 199 3.41 -4.55 -18.03
CA THR A 199 4.87 -4.34 -18.04
C THR A 199 5.40 -3.84 -16.69
N CYS A 200 4.59 -3.12 -15.92
CA CYS A 200 5.04 -2.45 -14.69
C CYS A 200 4.37 -2.96 -13.41
N ASP A 201 3.13 -3.44 -13.51
CA ASP A 201 2.29 -3.72 -12.37
C ASP A 201 2.82 -4.87 -11.50
N SER A 202 2.81 -4.63 -10.19
CA SER A 202 2.99 -5.66 -9.18
C SER A 202 2.17 -5.33 -7.95
N ALA A 203 1.48 -6.33 -7.41
CA ALA A 203 0.98 -6.27 -6.04
C ALA A 203 2.15 -6.33 -5.04
N GLY A 204 1.97 -5.82 -3.83
CA GLY A 204 3.01 -5.91 -2.81
C GLY A 204 2.52 -5.60 -1.38
N PRO A 205 3.32 -5.98 -0.38
CA PRO A 205 2.94 -5.86 1.02
C PRO A 205 3.23 -4.47 1.60
N MET A 206 2.47 -4.09 2.63
CA MET A 206 2.76 -2.97 3.51
C MET A 206 2.64 -3.40 4.98
N ALA A 207 3.61 -3.02 5.80
CA ALA A 207 3.68 -3.42 7.19
C ALA A 207 4.43 -2.41 8.08
N LYS A 208 4.23 -2.49 9.40
CA LYS A 208 4.92 -1.62 10.37
C LYS A 208 6.35 -2.07 10.68
N THR A 209 6.70 -3.33 10.37
CA THR A 209 8.02 -3.89 10.65
C THR A 209 8.56 -4.64 9.42
N PRO A 210 9.90 -4.72 9.25
CA PRO A 210 10.49 -5.55 8.20
C PRO A 210 10.16 -7.05 8.34
N GLU A 211 9.92 -7.51 9.58
CA GLU A 211 9.57 -8.90 9.85
C GLU A 211 8.17 -9.25 9.37
N ASP A 212 7.20 -8.39 9.66
CA ASP A 212 5.84 -8.51 9.12
C ASP A 212 5.82 -8.38 7.59
N LEU A 213 6.63 -7.49 7.02
CA LEU A 213 6.78 -7.34 5.57
C LEU A 213 7.26 -8.65 4.93
N ALA A 214 8.28 -9.27 5.52
CA ALA A 214 8.83 -10.55 5.07
C ALA A 214 7.81 -11.68 5.18
N LEU A 215 7.07 -11.77 6.30
CA LEU A 215 6.02 -12.77 6.48
C LEU A 215 4.89 -12.63 5.46
N LEU A 216 4.45 -11.40 5.17
CA LEU A 216 3.42 -11.19 4.15
C LEU A 216 3.95 -11.47 2.74
N LEU A 217 5.22 -11.13 2.47
CA LEU A 217 5.85 -11.45 1.19
C LEU A 217 5.98 -12.96 0.97
N ASP A 218 6.31 -13.73 2.01
CA ASP A 218 6.32 -15.20 1.95
C ASP A 218 4.96 -15.74 1.53
N VAL A 219 3.87 -15.20 2.10
CA VAL A 219 2.50 -15.62 1.75
C VAL A 219 2.15 -15.24 0.30
N LEU A 220 2.49 -14.02 -0.12
CA LEU A 220 2.20 -13.54 -1.48
C LEU A 220 2.94 -14.33 -2.57
N LEU A 221 4.12 -14.86 -2.25
CA LEU A 221 4.98 -15.60 -3.17
C LEU A 221 4.93 -17.12 -2.99
N ASP A 222 4.03 -17.61 -2.12
CA ASP A 222 3.92 -19.04 -1.75
C ASP A 222 5.28 -19.65 -1.34
N VAL A 223 6.07 -18.89 -0.57
CA VAL A 223 7.39 -19.31 -0.12
C VAL A 223 7.24 -20.26 1.08
N PRO A 224 7.80 -21.49 1.02
CA PRO A 224 7.73 -22.39 2.15
C PRO A 224 8.55 -21.86 3.32
N TYR A 225 8.10 -22.12 4.55
CA TYR A 225 8.72 -21.60 5.79
C TYR A 225 10.25 -21.81 5.88
N ILE A 226 10.77 -22.93 5.38
CA ILE A 226 12.22 -23.23 5.38
C ILE A 226 13.04 -22.28 4.49
N LYS A 227 12.39 -21.55 3.57
CA LYS A 227 12.98 -20.53 2.69
C LYS A 227 12.43 -19.13 2.98
N SER A 228 11.75 -18.95 4.11
CA SER A 228 11.14 -17.67 4.51
C SER A 228 12.13 -16.51 4.43
N PHE A 229 11.69 -15.36 3.92
CA PHE A 229 12.49 -14.14 3.90
C PHE A 229 12.90 -13.66 5.29
N THR A 230 12.16 -14.07 6.34
CA THR A 230 12.50 -13.73 7.73
C THR A 230 13.89 -14.21 8.15
N HIS A 231 14.39 -15.31 7.55
CA HIS A 231 15.74 -15.83 7.81
C HIS A 231 16.85 -14.85 7.37
N HIS A 232 16.57 -13.99 6.40
CA HIS A 232 17.53 -13.02 5.87
C HIS A 232 17.57 -11.70 6.65
N LEU A 233 16.60 -11.43 7.53
CA LEU A 233 16.54 -10.19 8.31
C LEU A 233 17.67 -10.03 9.33
N ARG A 234 18.39 -11.13 9.62
CA ARG A 234 19.51 -11.16 10.57
C ARG A 234 20.87 -11.17 9.91
N ALA A 235 20.93 -11.13 8.56
CA ALA A 235 22.18 -11.07 7.84
C ALA A 235 22.96 -9.80 8.25
N PRO A 236 24.26 -9.89 8.54
CA PRO A 236 25.03 -8.73 8.95
C PRO A 236 25.19 -7.79 7.76
N TRP A 237 25.07 -6.49 8.02
CA TRP A 237 25.20 -5.47 6.98
C TRP A 237 26.59 -5.47 6.32
N SER A 238 27.60 -6.00 7.02
CA SER A 238 28.98 -6.15 6.56
C SER A 238 29.13 -7.06 5.34
N ASP A 239 28.09 -7.80 4.95
CA ASP A 239 28.10 -8.65 3.76
C ASP A 239 27.71 -7.87 2.49
N PHE A 240 27.06 -6.71 2.63
CA PHE A 240 26.54 -5.93 1.50
C PHE A 240 27.50 -4.84 1.04
N SER A 241 27.43 -4.53 -0.26
CA SER A 241 27.96 -3.28 -0.82
C SER A 241 26.78 -2.43 -1.29
N ILE A 242 26.72 -1.18 -0.85
CA ILE A 242 25.61 -0.28 -1.12
C ILE A 242 26.10 0.90 -1.95
N GLY A 243 25.40 1.17 -3.06
CA GLY A 243 25.51 2.42 -3.80
C GLY A 243 24.35 3.34 -3.42
N ALA A 244 24.66 4.58 -3.06
CA ALA A 244 23.70 5.59 -2.68
C ALA A 244 23.59 6.65 -3.78
N LEU A 245 22.36 7.05 -4.09
CA LEU A 245 22.07 8.16 -4.99
C LEU A 245 22.24 9.49 -4.25
N ASP A 246 22.55 10.57 -4.96
CA ASP A 246 22.50 11.91 -4.36
C ASP A 246 21.04 12.35 -4.19
N TYR A 247 20.53 12.27 -2.96
CA TYR A 247 19.14 12.63 -2.63
C TYR A 247 18.78 14.10 -2.94
N LYS A 248 19.75 14.97 -3.21
CA LYS A 248 19.49 16.35 -3.66
C LYS A 248 19.25 16.44 -5.18
N LYS A 249 19.81 15.49 -5.95
CA LYS A 249 19.60 15.37 -7.40
C LYS A 249 18.36 14.54 -7.70
N TRP A 250 18.14 13.49 -6.92
CA TRP A 250 17.03 12.55 -7.08
C TRP A 250 15.81 13.02 -6.30
N TRP A 251 15.23 14.13 -6.76
CA TRP A 251 14.02 14.75 -6.20
C TRP A 251 12.94 14.89 -7.27
N HIS A 252 11.68 14.97 -6.85
CA HIS A 252 10.57 15.25 -7.76
C HIS A 252 10.55 16.70 -8.22
N ASP A 253 9.91 16.93 -9.36
CA ASP A 253 9.58 18.29 -9.79
C ASP A 253 8.59 18.94 -8.81
N ALA A 254 8.63 20.28 -8.76
CA ALA A 254 7.84 21.06 -7.82
C ALA A 254 6.32 21.05 -8.11
N ALA A 255 5.89 20.59 -9.30
CA ALA A 255 4.47 20.42 -9.62
C ALA A 255 3.92 19.13 -9.00
N PHE A 256 4.74 18.08 -8.88
CA PHE A 256 4.38 16.85 -8.17
C PHE A 256 4.45 17.01 -6.64
N LEU A 257 5.61 17.42 -6.13
CA LEU A 257 5.87 17.67 -4.71
C LEU A 257 6.46 19.08 -4.54
N ARG A 258 5.61 20.04 -4.18
CA ARG A 258 6.06 21.41 -3.91
C ARG A 258 6.97 21.42 -2.67
N PRO A 259 8.23 21.88 -2.80
CA PRO A 259 9.13 21.93 -1.65
C PRO A 259 8.63 22.90 -0.58
N VAL A 260 8.66 22.46 0.66
CA VAL A 260 8.57 23.33 1.85
C VAL A 260 9.98 23.40 2.45
N GLU A 261 10.55 24.60 2.57
CA GLU A 261 11.98 24.78 2.90
C GLU A 261 12.39 24.08 4.21
N GLU A 262 11.62 24.26 5.28
CA GLU A 262 11.87 23.63 6.57
C GLU A 262 11.79 22.10 6.48
N ALA A 263 10.74 21.58 5.83
CA ALA A 263 10.57 20.14 5.63
C ALA A 263 11.70 19.55 4.76
N THR A 264 12.11 20.25 3.71
CA THR A 264 13.17 19.83 2.78
C THR A 264 14.51 19.77 3.50
N THR A 265 14.83 20.80 4.28
CA THR A 265 16.04 20.84 5.11
C THR A 265 16.05 19.69 6.12
N HIS A 266 14.91 19.44 6.78
CA HIS A 266 14.77 18.33 7.71
C HIS A 266 14.96 16.97 7.02
N MET A 267 14.30 16.73 5.88
CA MET A 267 14.45 15.50 5.10
C MET A 267 15.89 15.27 4.67
N TYR A 268 16.59 16.30 4.18
CA TYR A 268 18.01 16.19 3.82
C TYR A 268 18.90 15.81 5.00
N ALA A 269 18.62 16.33 6.19
CA ALA A 269 19.33 15.92 7.40
C ALA A 269 19.06 14.45 7.76
N GLN A 270 17.81 13.98 7.62
CA GLN A 270 17.45 12.59 7.87
C GLN A 270 18.09 11.63 6.85
N PHE A 271 18.11 11.98 5.56
CA PHE A 271 18.79 11.18 4.54
C PHE A 271 20.29 11.07 4.80
N GLN A 272 20.94 12.19 5.15
CA GLN A 272 22.36 12.17 5.50
C GLN A 272 22.61 11.27 6.72
N ALA A 273 21.80 11.38 7.77
CA ALA A 273 21.93 10.52 8.96
C ALA A 273 21.74 9.03 8.65
N ALA A 274 20.81 8.69 7.76
CA ALA A 274 20.61 7.32 7.30
C ALA A 274 21.83 6.82 6.50
N TYR A 275 22.36 7.63 5.58
CA TYR A 275 23.54 7.27 4.79
C TYR A 275 24.78 7.09 5.68
N ASP A 276 25.01 7.98 6.64
CA ASP A 276 26.10 7.88 7.62
C ASP A 276 25.99 6.62 8.48
N THR A 277 24.76 6.18 8.78
CA THR A 277 24.48 4.97 9.54
C THR A 277 24.76 3.71 8.71
N ILE A 278 24.36 3.71 7.43
CA ILE A 278 24.59 2.59 6.51
C ILE A 278 26.07 2.45 6.17
N GLU A 279 26.75 3.56 5.84
CA GLU A 279 28.17 3.59 5.45
C GLU A 279 29.08 2.91 6.48
N LYS A 280 28.77 3.06 7.78
CA LYS A 280 29.53 2.44 8.89
C LYS A 280 29.30 0.93 9.04
N GLN A 281 28.24 0.39 8.45
CA GLN A 281 27.81 -0.99 8.67
C GLN A 281 28.08 -1.91 7.48
N VAL A 282 28.30 -1.36 6.28
CA VAL A 282 28.44 -2.12 5.03
C VAL A 282 29.88 -2.40 4.66
N LYS A 283 30.10 -3.42 3.83
CA LYS A 283 31.44 -3.76 3.29
C LYS A 283 32.04 -2.62 2.48
N LYS A 284 31.21 -1.97 1.66
CA LYS A 284 31.58 -0.89 0.75
C LYS A 284 30.38 0.02 0.57
N PHE A 285 30.61 1.32 0.68
CA PHE A 285 29.63 2.35 0.39
C PHE A 285 30.12 3.22 -0.77
N VAL A 286 29.29 3.39 -1.81
CA VAL A 286 29.59 4.25 -2.97
C VAL A 286 28.59 5.39 -2.96
N LYS A 287 29.09 6.63 -2.83
CA LYS A 287 28.28 7.85 -2.90
C LYS A 287 28.07 8.27 -4.34
N ASP A 288 26.95 8.93 -4.61
CA ASP A 288 26.60 9.52 -5.91
C ASP A 288 26.73 8.52 -7.05
N LEU A 289 26.12 7.34 -6.87
CA LEU A 289 26.12 6.31 -7.90
C LEU A 289 25.39 6.83 -9.15
N PRO A 290 26.01 6.80 -10.33
CA PRO A 290 25.32 7.17 -11.56
C PRO A 290 24.23 6.14 -11.86
N LEU A 291 23.01 6.62 -12.09
CA LEU A 291 21.86 5.82 -12.48
C LEU A 291 21.15 6.55 -13.63
N VAL A 292 20.45 5.79 -14.48
CA VAL A 292 19.68 6.31 -15.62
C VAL A 292 18.66 7.33 -15.10
N SER A 293 18.80 8.58 -15.54
CA SER A 293 17.97 9.68 -15.08
C SER A 293 16.55 9.58 -15.65
N PRO A 294 15.54 10.19 -15.02
CA PRO A 294 14.20 10.29 -15.61
C PRO A 294 14.21 10.91 -17.03
N ASP A 295 15.10 11.87 -17.30
CA ASP A 295 15.23 12.51 -18.61
C ASP A 295 15.67 11.53 -19.70
N ASP A 296 16.44 10.50 -19.34
CA ASP A 296 16.87 9.43 -20.27
C ASP A 296 15.71 8.53 -20.71
N PHE A 297 14.57 8.58 -20.02
CA PHE A 297 13.33 7.92 -20.45
C PHE A 297 12.55 8.75 -21.48
N THR A 298 13.12 9.83 -22.01
CA THR A 298 12.49 10.61 -23.10
C THR A 298 12.89 10.08 -24.47
N LEU A 299 11.91 9.62 -25.26
CA LEU A 299 12.11 9.21 -26.66
C LEU A 299 11.35 10.16 -27.60
N ASN A 300 12.07 10.80 -28.53
CA ASN A 300 11.50 11.79 -29.47
C ASN A 300 10.71 12.92 -28.78
N GLY A 301 11.19 13.39 -27.62
CA GLY A 301 10.54 14.44 -26.84
C GLY A 301 9.27 14.00 -26.09
N ARG A 302 9.04 12.69 -25.94
CA ARG A 302 7.93 12.12 -25.18
C ARG A 302 8.44 11.24 -24.06
N ASP A 303 7.75 11.26 -22.93
CA ASP A 303 7.95 10.30 -21.84
C ASP A 303 7.64 8.88 -22.35
N SER A 304 8.68 8.04 -22.40
CA SER A 304 8.57 6.68 -22.92
C SER A 304 7.75 5.79 -22.00
N LEU A 305 7.86 5.97 -20.67
CA LEU A 305 7.09 5.19 -19.71
C LEU A 305 5.60 5.51 -19.87
N LEU A 306 5.23 6.79 -19.84
CA LEU A 306 3.84 7.19 -20.05
C LEU A 306 3.30 6.71 -21.41
N THR A 307 4.14 6.73 -22.45
CA THR A 307 3.75 6.20 -23.77
C THR A 307 3.43 4.71 -23.72
N VAL A 308 4.24 3.90 -23.02
CA VAL A 308 3.97 2.47 -22.81
C VAL A 308 2.68 2.28 -22.02
N LEU A 309 2.52 2.95 -20.88
CA LEU A 309 1.32 2.82 -20.03
C LEU A 309 0.03 3.17 -20.80
N LEU A 310 0.04 4.26 -21.57
CA LEU A 310 -1.12 4.66 -22.38
C LEU A 310 -1.44 3.68 -23.52
N ALA A 311 -0.43 3.00 -24.07
CA ALA A 311 -0.62 2.02 -25.13
C ALA A 311 -1.14 0.66 -24.61
N GLU A 312 -0.76 0.29 -23.38
CA GLU A 312 -1.13 -0.97 -22.74
C GLU A 312 -2.49 -0.90 -22.04
N PHE A 313 -2.77 0.20 -21.31
CA PHE A 313 -3.93 0.31 -20.43
C PHE A 313 -5.28 -0.07 -21.05
N PRO A 314 -5.67 0.41 -22.26
CA PRO A 314 -6.96 0.03 -22.83
C PRO A 314 -7.11 -1.47 -23.06
N LYS A 315 -6.04 -2.14 -23.53
CA LYS A 315 -6.05 -3.57 -23.85
C LYS A 315 -6.05 -4.41 -22.57
N ASP A 316 -5.22 -4.03 -21.60
CA ASP A 316 -5.12 -4.73 -20.33
C ASP A 316 -6.42 -4.58 -19.53
N PHE A 317 -7.03 -3.40 -19.56
CA PHE A 317 -8.32 -3.15 -18.92
C PHE A 317 -9.46 -3.95 -19.58
N ASP A 318 -9.51 -4.02 -20.92
CA ASP A 318 -10.47 -4.87 -21.63
C ASP A 318 -10.31 -6.36 -21.29
N ALA A 319 -9.08 -6.85 -21.20
CA ALA A 319 -8.80 -8.22 -20.80
C ALA A 319 -9.22 -8.49 -19.35
N TYR A 320 -9.04 -7.53 -18.44
CA TYR A 320 -9.54 -7.61 -17.08
C TYR A 320 -11.06 -7.72 -17.02
N LEU A 321 -11.79 -6.90 -17.79
CA LEU A 321 -13.26 -6.94 -17.81
C LEU A 321 -13.82 -8.28 -18.26
N GLN A 322 -13.14 -8.99 -19.17
CA GLN A 322 -13.55 -10.33 -19.63
C GLN A 322 -13.50 -11.39 -18.52
N ASN A 323 -12.69 -11.17 -17.47
CA ASN A 323 -12.56 -12.08 -16.34
C ASN A 323 -13.53 -11.77 -15.20
N LEU A 324 -14.35 -10.72 -15.32
CA LEU A 324 -15.34 -10.37 -14.31
C LEU A 324 -16.62 -11.18 -14.50
N GLU A 325 -17.11 -11.79 -13.41
CA GLU A 325 -18.41 -12.48 -13.41
C GLU A 325 -19.59 -11.52 -13.64
N SER A 326 -19.45 -10.25 -13.23
CA SER A 326 -20.46 -9.22 -13.38
C SER A 326 -19.83 -7.84 -13.53
N THR A 327 -20.24 -7.09 -14.55
CA THR A 327 -19.82 -5.71 -14.81
C THR A 327 -20.85 -4.99 -15.69
N HIS A 328 -21.01 -3.67 -15.48
CA HIS A 328 -21.77 -2.79 -16.37
C HIS A 328 -20.90 -2.19 -17.49
N LEU A 329 -19.57 -2.31 -17.37
CA LEU A 329 -18.61 -1.87 -18.37
C LEU A 329 -18.41 -2.99 -19.40
N LYS A 330 -18.43 -2.63 -20.67
CA LYS A 330 -18.22 -3.56 -21.79
C LYS A 330 -16.77 -3.60 -22.25
N ASN A 331 -16.10 -2.45 -22.17
CA ASN A 331 -14.73 -2.21 -22.62
C ASN A 331 -14.23 -0.88 -22.02
N PHE A 332 -12.98 -0.52 -22.34
CA PHE A 332 -12.35 0.74 -21.95
C PHE A 332 -13.15 1.97 -22.42
N ASP A 333 -13.70 1.95 -23.64
CA ASP A 333 -14.51 3.08 -24.14
C ASP A 333 -15.75 3.32 -23.27
N SER A 334 -16.39 2.25 -22.79
CA SER A 334 -17.55 2.37 -21.89
C SER A 334 -17.20 2.94 -20.51
N LEU A 335 -15.93 2.84 -20.08
CA LEU A 335 -15.44 3.53 -18.88
C LEU A 335 -15.34 5.04 -19.11
N ARG A 336 -14.85 5.45 -20.28
CA ARG A 336 -14.74 6.87 -20.67
C ARG A 336 -16.10 7.54 -20.83
N GLU A 337 -17.10 6.78 -21.27
CA GLU A 337 -18.47 7.26 -21.48
C GLU A 337 -19.34 7.17 -20.21
N PHE A 338 -18.79 6.69 -19.09
CA PHE A 338 -19.54 6.50 -17.86
C PHE A 338 -20.02 7.86 -17.31
N PRO A 339 -21.34 8.06 -17.10
CA PRO A 339 -21.90 9.38 -16.83
C PRO A 339 -21.46 9.97 -15.49
N GLU A 340 -20.83 11.15 -15.54
CA GLU A 340 -20.32 11.89 -14.38
C GLU A 340 -21.40 12.29 -13.37
N GLU A 341 -22.67 12.36 -13.77
CA GLU A 341 -23.79 12.79 -12.91
C GLU A 341 -24.07 11.86 -11.70
N THR A 342 -23.42 10.70 -11.66
CA THR A 342 -23.48 9.75 -10.52
C THR A 342 -22.43 10.00 -9.44
N ILE A 343 -21.46 10.89 -9.69
CA ILE A 343 -20.36 11.20 -8.77
C ILE A 343 -20.80 12.33 -7.82
N LYS A 344 -20.84 12.06 -6.52
CA LYS A 344 -21.08 13.10 -5.51
C LYS A 344 -19.98 14.16 -5.61
N LYS A 345 -20.34 15.36 -6.05
CA LYS A 345 -19.44 16.53 -6.08
C LYS A 345 -19.33 17.14 -4.70
N ASP A 346 -18.52 16.54 -3.83
CA ASP A 346 -18.12 17.16 -2.56
C ASP A 346 -16.70 17.71 -2.70
N GLY A 347 -16.58 19.00 -3.07
CA GLY A 347 -15.31 19.75 -3.05
C GLY A 347 -14.21 19.26 -3.99
N TRP A 348 -13.04 19.93 -3.94
CA TRP A 348 -11.85 19.67 -4.76
C TRP A 348 -11.50 18.17 -4.84
N PRO A 349 -11.09 17.65 -6.03
CA PRO A 349 -10.71 18.39 -7.23
C PRO A 349 -11.89 18.90 -8.08
N ALA A 350 -11.81 20.17 -8.52
CA ALA A 350 -12.83 20.82 -9.35
C ALA A 350 -12.88 20.31 -10.81
N SER A 351 -11.94 19.45 -11.20
CA SER A 351 -11.83 18.85 -12.54
C SER A 351 -11.51 17.36 -12.42
N ALA A 352 -12.52 16.56 -12.07
CA ALA A 352 -12.47 15.11 -12.25
C ALA A 352 -12.95 14.70 -13.67
N SER A 353 -12.77 15.58 -14.66
CA SER A 353 -13.08 15.28 -16.06
C SER A 353 -12.13 14.21 -16.57
N ALA A 354 -12.70 13.07 -16.94
CA ALA A 354 -12.03 11.88 -17.46
C ALA A 354 -11.26 12.12 -18.77
#